data_AF-A0A254SWT0-F1
#
_entry.id   AF-A0A254SWT0-F1
#
_cell.length_a   1.000
_cell.length_b   1.000
_cell.length_c   1.000
_cell.angle_alpha   90.00
_cell.angle_beta   90.00
_cell.angle_gamma   90.00
#
_symmetry.space_group_name_H-M   'P 1'
#
loop_
_entity.id
_entity.type
_entity.pdbx_description
1 polymer ?
#
loop_
_entity_poly.entity_id
_entity_poly.type
_entity_poly.pdbx_seq_one_letter_code
_entity_poly.pdbx_strand_id
1 'polypeptide(L)'
;MEMFGIKFNRLVAATAVLALCCGASFAAGPKKMGMHKMTKVSVKKTNLVHKDKAAKLEQPEQNLSEEELFALALESKNISKDGNTLTDTRDGKTYKVEIRGDKAWMKSNLSYSLSTPKQCLLEDEGNCKKFGRFYSHKEASKACPNGWHLPNDGEWRDYQKDQSKLDWNNLGKGGCKDWDGYCEGDNTGHYWSASKVKKNTARSWEFRSMAHSINRTDESLSKGLYVRCVADLR
;
A
#
# COMPACT_ATOMS: atom_id res chain seq x y z
N MET A 1 -42.50 51.26 3.76
CA MET A 1 -41.67 52.49 3.83
C MET A 1 -40.29 52.03 4.23
N GLU A 2 -39.19 52.05 3.47
CA GLU A 2 -38.78 52.42 2.10
C GLU A 2 -37.58 51.47 1.84
N MET A 3 -37.49 50.71 0.74
CA MET A 3 -36.96 51.03 -0.58
C MET A 3 -35.46 51.48 -0.66
N PHE A 4 -34.75 50.82 -1.61
CA PHE A 4 -33.45 51.12 -2.25
C PHE A 4 -32.16 50.73 -1.50
N GLY A 5 -31.12 50.17 -2.13
CA GLY A 5 -30.85 49.92 -3.55
C GLY A 5 -29.50 49.22 -3.78
N ILE A 6 -29.41 48.56 -4.94
CA ILE A 6 -28.33 47.70 -5.48
C ILE A 6 -27.13 48.53 -5.97
N LYS A 7 -25.89 48.00 -5.88
CA LYS A 7 -24.85 48.24 -6.91
C LYS A 7 -24.05 46.98 -7.24
N PHE A 8 -24.29 46.48 -8.46
CA PHE A 8 -23.38 45.64 -9.25
C PHE A 8 -22.17 46.46 -9.69
N ASN A 9 -20.99 45.84 -9.81
CA ASN A 9 -19.97 46.33 -10.73
C ASN A 9 -19.33 45.15 -11.49
N ARG A 10 -19.63 45.09 -12.79
CA ARG A 10 -18.93 44.29 -13.80
C ARG A 10 -17.81 45.16 -14.36
N LEU A 11 -16.61 44.60 -14.54
CA LEU A 11 -15.65 45.14 -15.49
C LEU A 11 -15.33 44.06 -16.55
N VAL A 12 -15.56 44.43 -17.80
CA VAL A 12 -15.17 43.72 -19.02
C VAL A 12 -14.15 44.59 -19.73
N ALA A 13 -13.04 44.00 -20.16
CA ALA A 13 -12.20 44.41 -21.31
C ALA A 13 -11.02 43.43 -21.39
N ALA A 14 -10.36 43.15 -22.50
CA ALA A 14 -10.63 43.19 -23.94
C ALA A 14 -9.40 42.48 -24.56
N THR A 15 -9.60 41.85 -25.70
CA THR A 15 -8.64 41.06 -26.47
C THR A 15 -7.46 41.87 -27.05
N ALA A 16 -6.30 41.23 -27.17
CA ALA A 16 -5.34 41.52 -28.26
C ALA A 16 -4.61 40.24 -28.69
N VAL A 17 -4.79 39.91 -29.97
CA VAL A 17 -4.10 38.89 -30.76
C VAL A 17 -2.79 39.49 -31.27
N LEU A 18 -1.68 38.75 -31.27
CA LEU A 18 -0.68 38.86 -32.33
C LEU A 18 0.02 37.52 -32.55
N ALA A 19 -0.19 36.97 -33.75
CA ALA A 19 0.59 35.88 -34.31
C ALA A 19 1.85 36.43 -34.98
N LEU A 20 2.96 35.69 -34.90
CA LEU A 20 4.06 35.78 -35.85
C LEU A 20 4.65 34.38 -36.08
N CYS A 21 4.59 33.97 -37.35
CA CYS A 21 5.06 32.73 -37.91
C CYS A 21 6.56 32.77 -38.27
N CYS A 22 7.05 31.58 -38.69
CA CYS A 22 8.33 31.24 -39.33
C CYS A 22 9.48 30.97 -38.35
N GLY A 23 10.18 29.85 -38.37
CA GLY A 23 10.20 28.70 -39.27
C GLY A 23 11.60 28.08 -39.21
N ALA A 24 11.71 26.76 -39.03
CA ALA A 24 12.83 25.94 -39.49
C ALA A 24 12.51 24.46 -39.28
N SER A 25 12.19 23.79 -40.38
CA SER A 25 12.11 22.36 -40.52
C SER A 25 13.48 21.71 -40.30
N PHE A 26 13.51 20.59 -39.56
CA PHE A 26 14.50 19.53 -39.81
C PHE A 26 13.78 18.18 -39.78
N ALA A 27 13.55 17.64 -40.98
CA ALA A 27 13.24 16.24 -41.20
C ALA A 27 14.55 15.51 -41.52
N ALA A 28 14.88 14.43 -40.81
CA ALA A 28 15.77 13.38 -41.29
C ALA A 28 15.61 12.08 -40.46
N GLY A 29 14.74 11.19 -40.95
CA GLY A 29 15.02 9.77 -41.22
C GLY A 29 15.43 8.80 -40.09
N PRO A 30 14.80 7.60 -40.00
CA PRO A 30 15.18 6.55 -39.06
C PRO A 30 16.43 5.77 -39.54
N LYS A 31 17.38 5.53 -38.65
CA LYS A 31 18.54 4.65 -38.93
C LYS A 31 18.12 3.17 -38.84
N LYS A 32 18.50 2.45 -39.89
CA LYS A 32 18.17 1.06 -40.21
C LYS A 32 18.74 0.05 -39.21
N MET A 33 17.96 -1.01 -39.02
CA MET A 33 18.33 -2.30 -38.43
C MET A 33 19.54 -2.92 -39.16
N GLY A 34 20.55 -3.32 -38.38
CA GLY A 34 21.65 -4.18 -38.83
C GLY A 34 21.28 -5.64 -38.64
N MET A 35 21.15 -6.33 -39.76
CA MET A 35 20.83 -7.76 -39.88
C MET A 35 22.12 -8.58 -39.72
N HIS A 36 22.29 -9.27 -38.59
CA HIS A 36 23.39 -10.23 -38.44
C HIS A 36 23.07 -11.53 -39.19
N LYS A 37 23.90 -11.79 -40.19
CA LYS A 37 23.90 -12.93 -41.11
C LYS A 37 24.18 -14.22 -40.32
N MET A 38 23.23 -15.15 -40.31
CA MET A 38 23.46 -16.53 -39.84
C MET A 38 24.32 -17.27 -40.87
N THR A 39 25.54 -17.62 -40.49
CA THR A 39 26.40 -18.56 -41.22
C THR A 39 26.10 -19.98 -40.72
N LYS A 40 25.53 -20.83 -41.59
CA LYS A 40 25.41 -22.27 -41.33
C LYS A 40 26.81 -22.90 -41.31
N VAL A 41 27.24 -23.39 -40.14
CA VAL A 41 28.37 -24.31 -40.03
C VAL A 41 27.81 -25.71 -39.84
N SER A 42 28.06 -26.56 -40.82
CA SER A 42 27.77 -28.00 -40.80
C SER A 42 28.89 -28.69 -40.01
N VAL A 43 28.57 -29.23 -38.83
CA VAL A 43 29.49 -30.07 -38.07
C VAL A 43 29.05 -31.53 -38.21
N LYS A 44 29.94 -32.33 -38.80
CA LYS A 44 29.81 -33.78 -38.98
C LYS A 44 29.70 -34.46 -37.61
N LYS A 45 28.69 -35.32 -37.45
CA LYS A 45 28.62 -36.28 -36.33
C LYS A 45 29.72 -37.32 -36.50
N THR A 46 30.67 -37.35 -35.57
CA THR A 46 31.52 -38.50 -35.31
C THR A 46 31.16 -39.06 -33.94
N ASN A 47 30.68 -40.30 -33.94
CA ASN A 47 30.41 -41.09 -32.73
C ASN A 47 31.73 -41.44 -32.06
N LEU A 48 31.94 -40.96 -30.83
CA LEU A 48 32.90 -41.54 -29.90
C LEU A 48 32.17 -41.78 -28.58
N VAL A 49 32.07 -43.06 -28.23
CA VAL A 49 31.51 -43.56 -26.99
C VAL A 49 32.48 -43.21 -25.88
N HIS A 50 32.11 -42.27 -25.01
CA HIS A 50 32.73 -42.13 -23.70
C HIS A 50 31.69 -42.50 -22.64
N LYS A 51 32.00 -43.59 -21.95
CA LYS A 51 31.31 -44.05 -20.74
C LYS A 51 31.65 -43.07 -19.63
N ASP A 52 30.88 -42.00 -19.52
CA ASP A 52 30.89 -41.18 -18.32
C ASP A 52 29.87 -41.77 -17.35
N LYS A 53 30.38 -42.41 -16.30
CA LYS A 53 29.59 -42.64 -15.09
C LYS A 53 29.30 -41.25 -14.50
N ALA A 54 28.18 -40.67 -14.88
CA ALA A 54 27.61 -39.54 -14.19
C ALA A 54 27.22 -40.03 -12.78
N ALA A 55 28.09 -39.77 -11.81
CA ALA A 55 27.69 -39.78 -10.41
C ALA A 55 26.60 -38.71 -10.28
N LYS A 56 25.36 -39.16 -10.18
CA LYS A 56 24.21 -38.32 -9.86
C LYS A 56 24.46 -37.77 -8.46
N LEU A 57 24.96 -36.54 -8.40
CA LEU A 57 24.97 -35.77 -7.17
C LEU A 57 23.51 -35.40 -6.90
N GLU A 58 22.79 -36.29 -6.22
CA GLU A 58 21.48 -35.98 -5.69
C GLU A 58 21.67 -34.89 -4.66
N GLN A 59 21.27 -33.67 -5.02
CA GLN A 59 21.09 -32.63 -4.03
C GLN A 59 20.00 -33.12 -3.07
N PRO A 60 20.22 -33.07 -1.75
CA PRO A 60 19.20 -33.48 -0.80
C PRO A 60 18.06 -32.47 -0.89
N GLU A 61 16.95 -32.87 -1.52
CA GLU A 61 15.67 -32.19 -1.34
C GLU A 61 15.27 -32.40 0.12
N GLN A 62 15.60 -31.43 0.96
CA GLN A 62 15.13 -31.40 2.34
C GLN A 62 13.64 -31.10 2.30
N ASN A 63 12.81 -32.15 2.44
CA ASN A 63 11.38 -32.03 2.70
C ASN A 63 11.20 -31.40 4.10
N LEU A 64 11.19 -30.07 4.15
CA LEU A 64 10.85 -29.30 5.33
C LEU A 64 9.40 -29.61 5.73
N SER A 65 9.18 -29.81 7.01
CA SER A 65 7.83 -29.95 7.58
C SER A 65 7.04 -28.65 7.41
N GLU A 66 5.71 -28.74 7.46
CA GLU A 66 4.84 -27.56 7.39
C GLU A 66 5.14 -26.56 8.51
N GLU A 67 5.54 -27.04 9.69
CA GLU A 67 5.92 -26.19 10.82
C GLU A 67 7.21 -25.40 10.55
N GLU A 68 8.21 -26.04 9.92
CA GLU A 68 9.45 -25.38 9.53
C GLU A 68 9.21 -24.35 8.43
N LEU A 69 8.38 -24.68 7.43
CA LEU A 69 7.98 -23.74 6.38
C LEU A 69 7.24 -22.53 6.97
N PHE A 70 6.35 -22.75 7.93
CA PHE A 70 5.64 -21.66 8.61
C PHE A 70 6.58 -20.79 9.44
N ALA A 71 7.52 -21.39 10.18
CA ALA A 71 8.52 -20.66 10.94
C ALA A 71 9.42 -19.80 10.03
N LEU A 72 9.84 -20.34 8.89
CA LEU A 72 10.58 -19.60 7.87
C LEU A 72 9.75 -18.46 7.26
N ALA A 73 8.44 -18.68 7.04
CA ALA A 73 7.54 -17.64 6.57
C ALA A 73 7.45 -16.47 7.57
N LEU A 74 7.28 -16.76 8.88
CA LEU A 74 7.27 -15.74 9.93
C LEU A 74 8.59 -14.95 9.96
N GLU A 75 9.72 -15.66 9.94
CA GLU A 75 11.05 -15.05 9.95
C GLU A 75 11.26 -14.14 8.73
N SER A 76 10.85 -14.59 7.53
CA SER A 76 10.95 -13.80 6.29
C SER A 76 10.17 -12.48 6.34
N LYS A 77 9.16 -12.39 7.21
CA LYS A 77 8.32 -11.19 7.42
C LYS A 77 8.75 -10.37 8.64
N ASN A 78 9.85 -10.71 9.29
CA ASN A 78 10.31 -10.12 10.56
C ASN A 78 9.29 -10.27 11.71
N ILE A 79 8.53 -11.37 11.71
CA ILE A 79 7.60 -11.71 12.79
C ILE A 79 8.32 -12.56 13.84
N SER A 80 8.04 -12.30 15.11
CA SER A 80 8.54 -13.08 16.25
C SER A 80 8.10 -14.54 16.18
N LYS A 81 8.87 -15.43 16.82
CA LYS A 81 8.59 -16.89 16.81
C LYS A 81 7.21 -17.27 17.38
N ASP A 82 6.66 -16.45 18.27
CA ASP A 82 5.31 -16.63 18.83
C ASP A 82 4.20 -16.06 17.92
N GLY A 83 4.55 -15.48 16.76
CA GLY A 83 3.59 -15.01 15.76
C GLY A 83 2.85 -13.71 16.13
N ASN A 84 3.26 -13.02 17.20
CA ASN A 84 2.47 -11.93 17.80
C ASN A 84 3.04 -10.52 17.57
N THR A 85 4.31 -10.41 17.16
CA THR A 85 4.98 -9.11 16.99
C THR A 85 5.77 -9.05 15.70
N LEU A 86 5.60 -7.97 14.94
CA LEU A 86 6.47 -7.59 13.83
C LEU A 86 7.46 -6.53 14.31
N THR A 87 8.73 -6.67 13.92
CA THR A 87 9.73 -5.59 14.03
C THR A 87 9.96 -4.96 12.66
N ASP A 88 9.66 -3.67 12.51
CA ASP A 88 9.95 -2.92 11.31
C ASP A 88 11.43 -2.53 11.29
N THR A 89 12.20 -3.15 10.39
CA THR A 89 13.66 -2.95 10.32
C THR A 89 14.07 -1.56 9.85
N ARG A 90 13.13 -0.77 9.31
CA ARG A 90 13.41 0.57 8.79
C ARG A 90 13.54 1.61 9.90
N ASP A 91 12.83 1.42 11.01
CA ASP A 91 12.83 2.36 12.15
C ASP A 91 12.93 1.69 13.54
N GLY A 92 13.01 0.36 13.58
CA GLY A 92 13.12 -0.43 14.81
C GLY A 92 11.81 -0.53 15.61
N LYS A 93 10.69 0.00 15.11
CA LYS A 93 9.41 -0.06 15.83
C LYS A 93 8.82 -1.46 15.80
N THR A 94 8.19 -1.84 16.91
CA THR A 94 7.47 -3.10 17.02
C THR A 94 5.97 -2.88 16.96
N TYR A 95 5.28 -3.77 16.24
CA TYR A 95 3.84 -3.72 16.02
C TYR A 95 3.23 -5.07 16.40
N LYS A 96 2.11 -5.04 17.13
CA LYS A 96 1.35 -6.27 17.38
C LYS A 96 0.76 -6.75 16.07
N VAL A 97 0.82 -8.07 15.86
CA VAL A 97 0.22 -8.74 14.71
C VAL A 97 -0.69 -9.88 15.19
N GLU A 98 -1.56 -10.33 14.32
CA GLU A 98 -2.32 -11.56 14.50
C GLU A 98 -2.30 -12.36 13.20
N ILE A 99 -2.26 -13.68 13.33
CA ILE A 99 -2.35 -14.59 12.19
C ILE A 99 -3.81 -14.95 11.96
N ARG A 100 -4.30 -14.73 10.75
CA ARG A 100 -5.64 -15.13 10.30
C ARG A 100 -5.53 -15.90 9.00
N GLY A 101 -5.73 -17.21 9.07
CA GLY A 101 -5.55 -18.09 7.91
C GLY A 101 -4.08 -18.10 7.48
N ASP A 102 -3.84 -17.71 6.23
CA ASP A 102 -2.51 -17.60 5.61
C ASP A 102 -1.94 -16.18 5.59
N LYS A 103 -2.54 -15.25 6.33
CA LYS A 103 -2.10 -13.85 6.40
C LYS A 103 -1.74 -13.44 7.81
N ALA A 104 -0.66 -12.67 7.93
CA ALA A 104 -0.35 -11.89 9.12
C ALA A 104 -0.94 -10.49 8.98
N TRP A 105 -1.69 -10.03 9.98
CA TRP A 105 -2.33 -8.72 10.01
C TRP A 105 -1.76 -7.87 11.15
N MET A 106 -1.40 -6.62 10.86
CA MET A 106 -1.11 -5.66 11.93
C MET A 106 -2.37 -5.37 12.74
N LYS A 107 -2.27 -5.54 14.07
CA LYS A 107 -3.27 -5.05 15.05
C LYS A 107 -3.01 -3.61 15.46
N SER A 108 -1.75 -3.19 15.43
CA SER A 108 -1.37 -1.80 15.67
C SER A 108 -1.48 -0.98 14.38
N ASN A 109 -1.94 0.25 14.48
CA ASN A 109 -1.83 1.19 13.36
C ASN A 109 -0.35 1.50 13.09
N LEU A 110 0.03 1.56 11.82
CA LEU A 110 1.39 1.87 11.41
C LEU A 110 1.80 3.27 11.87
N SER A 111 3.06 3.44 12.30
CA SER A 111 3.63 4.71 12.76
C SER A 111 4.95 5.03 12.07
N TYR A 112 5.19 4.46 10.89
CA TYR A 112 6.39 4.71 10.10
C TYR A 112 6.37 6.12 9.49
N SER A 113 7.42 6.90 9.68
CA SER A 113 7.50 8.28 9.17
C SER A 113 8.07 8.30 7.75
N LEU A 114 7.33 8.88 6.80
CA LEU A 114 7.79 9.11 5.41
C LEU A 114 8.44 10.49 5.23
N SER A 115 8.98 11.07 6.31
CA SER A 115 9.63 12.39 6.36
C SER A 115 8.72 13.62 6.30
N THR A 116 7.43 13.49 6.64
CA THR A 116 6.50 14.63 6.71
C THR A 116 5.92 14.81 8.12
N PRO A 117 6.05 16.01 8.74
CA PRO A 117 5.56 16.26 10.11
C PRO A 117 4.04 16.22 10.24
N LYS A 118 3.32 16.34 9.12
CA LYS A 118 1.86 16.40 9.10
C LYS A 118 1.18 15.07 9.45
N GLN A 119 1.88 13.94 9.53
CA GLN A 119 1.22 12.63 9.67
C GLN A 119 0.64 12.32 11.07
N CYS A 120 0.53 13.32 11.95
CA CYS A 120 -0.01 13.15 13.31
C CYS A 120 -1.38 13.79 13.44
N LEU A 121 -2.25 13.14 14.22
CA LEU A 121 -3.54 13.73 14.57
C LEU A 121 -3.35 15.04 15.34
N LEU A 122 -4.01 16.09 14.86
CA LEU A 122 -3.88 17.46 15.38
C LEU A 122 -2.43 17.99 15.35
N GLU A 123 -1.60 17.43 14.47
CA GLU A 123 -0.16 17.72 14.39
C GLU A 123 0.59 17.46 15.72
N ASP A 124 0.04 16.59 16.58
CA ASP A 124 0.59 16.25 17.89
C ASP A 124 1.30 14.89 17.87
N GLU A 125 2.61 14.90 18.16
CA GLU A 125 3.43 13.68 18.24
C GLU A 125 2.97 12.69 19.34
N GLY A 126 2.33 13.17 20.41
CA GLY A 126 1.67 12.34 21.41
C GLY A 126 0.54 11.50 20.81
N ASN A 127 -0.25 12.06 19.91
CA ASN A 127 -1.28 11.32 19.20
C ASN A 127 -0.69 10.33 18.19
N CYS A 128 0.43 10.68 17.54
CA CYS A 128 1.18 9.75 16.70
C CYS A 128 1.66 8.50 17.47
N LYS A 129 2.04 8.67 18.73
CA LYS A 129 2.41 7.57 19.63
C LYS A 129 1.18 6.77 20.08
N LYS A 130 0.07 7.44 20.39
CA LYS A 130 -1.16 6.80 20.86
C LYS A 130 -1.89 6.02 19.76
N PHE A 131 -2.02 6.60 18.57
CA PHE A 131 -2.90 6.11 17.52
C PHE A 131 -2.19 5.68 16.24
N GLY A 132 -0.89 5.96 16.10
CA GLY A 132 -0.17 5.79 14.84
C GLY A 132 -0.25 7.03 13.95
N ARG A 133 0.20 6.90 12.70
CA ARG A 133 0.30 7.98 11.73
C ARG A 133 -0.82 7.92 10.70
N PHE A 134 -1.24 9.10 10.24
CA PHE A 134 -2.07 9.25 9.05
C PHE A 134 -1.22 9.19 7.79
N TYR A 135 -1.81 8.64 6.75
CA TYR A 135 -1.21 8.60 5.43
C TYR A 135 -2.25 9.04 4.40
N SER A 136 -1.85 9.88 3.44
CA SER A 136 -2.57 9.95 2.17
C SER A 136 -2.55 8.58 1.49
N HIS A 137 -3.45 8.33 0.54
CA HIS A 137 -3.47 7.04 -0.15
C HIS A 137 -2.15 6.73 -0.86
N LYS A 138 -1.52 7.77 -1.42
CA LYS A 138 -0.20 7.67 -2.07
C LYS A 138 0.90 7.28 -1.09
N GLU A 139 0.89 7.84 0.11
CA GLU A 139 1.83 7.49 1.17
C GLU A 139 1.56 6.08 1.70
N ALA A 140 0.29 5.74 1.93
CA ALA A 140 -0.14 4.43 2.42
C ALA A 140 0.35 3.29 1.51
N SER A 141 0.33 3.49 0.19
CA SER A 141 0.85 2.53 -0.79
C SER A 141 2.35 2.25 -0.69
N LYS A 142 3.09 3.06 0.07
CA LYS A 142 4.55 2.95 0.28
C LYS A 142 4.93 2.78 1.75
N ALA A 143 3.95 2.87 2.65
CA ALA A 143 4.22 2.95 4.07
C ALA A 143 4.57 1.59 4.68
N CYS A 144 4.00 0.50 4.16
CA CYS A 144 4.25 -0.85 4.69
C CYS A 144 5.71 -1.32 4.52
N PRO A 145 6.25 -2.09 5.48
CA PRO A 145 7.61 -2.62 5.39
C PRO A 145 7.74 -3.66 4.28
N ASN A 146 8.98 -4.00 3.90
CA ASN A 146 9.23 -5.01 2.88
C ASN A 146 8.57 -6.34 3.24
N GLY A 147 7.93 -6.99 2.27
CA GLY A 147 7.18 -8.23 2.47
C GLY A 147 5.77 -8.04 3.03
N TRP A 148 5.38 -6.79 3.34
CA TRP A 148 4.04 -6.39 3.77
C TRP A 148 3.44 -5.39 2.78
N HIS A 149 2.12 -5.35 2.68
CA HIS A 149 1.41 -4.42 1.80
C HIS A 149 0.19 -3.79 2.46
N LEU A 150 -0.29 -2.72 1.84
CA LEU A 150 -1.56 -2.10 2.17
C LEU A 150 -2.70 -3.05 1.72
N PRO A 151 -3.62 -3.48 2.61
CA PRO A 151 -4.63 -4.46 2.26
C PRO A 151 -5.57 -3.96 1.17
N ASN A 152 -5.92 -4.82 0.22
CA ASN A 152 -6.93 -4.50 -0.78
C ASN A 152 -8.37 -4.72 -0.24
N ASP A 153 -9.39 -4.36 -1.01
CA ASP A 153 -10.80 -4.46 -0.57
C ASP A 153 -11.23 -5.90 -0.33
N GLY A 154 -10.63 -6.88 -1.04
CA GLY A 154 -10.88 -8.30 -0.81
C GLY A 154 -10.32 -8.77 0.52
N GLU A 155 -9.07 -8.42 0.81
CA GLU A 155 -8.42 -8.79 2.07
C GLU A 155 -9.16 -8.22 3.28
N TRP A 156 -9.63 -6.98 3.20
CA TRP A 156 -10.49 -6.41 4.26
C TRP A 156 -11.81 -7.15 4.42
N ARG A 157 -12.48 -7.53 3.32
CA ARG A 157 -13.71 -8.33 3.37
C ARG A 157 -13.48 -9.69 4.03
N ASP A 158 -12.36 -10.34 3.71
CA ASP A 158 -12.01 -11.64 4.27
C ASP A 158 -11.66 -11.53 5.75
N TYR A 159 -10.90 -10.50 6.14
CA TYR A 159 -10.54 -10.21 7.53
C TYR A 159 -11.76 -10.07 8.46
N GLN A 160 -12.78 -9.32 8.00
CA GLN A 160 -13.99 -9.05 8.79
C GLN A 160 -15.08 -10.13 8.67
N LYS A 161 -14.88 -11.16 7.84
CA LYS A 161 -15.92 -12.17 7.57
C LYS A 161 -16.40 -12.88 8.83
N ASP A 162 -15.50 -13.16 9.75
CA ASP A 162 -15.80 -13.71 11.07
C ASP A 162 -15.74 -12.59 12.12
N GLN A 163 -16.85 -11.87 12.26
CA GLN A 163 -16.94 -10.72 13.17
C GLN A 163 -16.79 -11.12 14.65
N SER A 164 -17.03 -12.39 15.00
CA SER A 164 -16.85 -12.88 16.38
C SER A 164 -15.40 -12.83 16.85
N LYS A 165 -14.45 -12.83 15.90
CA LYS A 165 -13.01 -12.73 16.16
C LYS A 165 -12.47 -11.31 16.13
N LEU A 166 -13.31 -10.30 15.84
CA LEU A 166 -12.84 -8.93 15.73
C LEU A 166 -12.62 -8.31 17.11
N ASP A 167 -11.46 -7.70 17.28
CA ASP A 167 -11.15 -6.85 18.43
C ASP A 167 -11.69 -5.45 18.15
N TRP A 168 -12.99 -5.26 18.40
CA TRP A 168 -13.71 -4.01 18.11
C TRP A 168 -13.09 -2.79 18.79
N ASN A 169 -12.61 -2.95 20.02
CA ASN A 169 -11.94 -1.88 20.77
C ASN A 169 -10.62 -1.46 20.15
N ASN A 170 -9.90 -2.40 19.53
CA ASN A 170 -8.66 -2.09 18.81
C ASN A 170 -8.93 -1.52 17.40
N LEU A 171 -9.90 -2.07 16.68
CA LEU A 171 -10.30 -1.61 15.34
C LEU A 171 -11.03 -0.26 15.37
N GLY A 172 -11.64 0.11 16.49
CA GLY A 172 -12.23 1.43 16.70
C GLY A 172 -11.24 2.51 17.14
N LYS A 173 -9.95 2.40 16.81
CA LYS A 173 -8.93 3.41 17.16
C LYS A 173 -8.40 4.16 15.94
N GLY A 174 -8.34 5.48 16.07
CA GLY A 174 -7.87 6.37 15.01
C GLY A 174 -9.00 7.20 14.36
N GLY A 175 -9.92 7.69 15.18
CA GLY A 175 -11.20 8.22 14.74
C GLY A 175 -11.21 9.68 14.33
N CYS A 176 -10.53 10.02 13.25
CA CYS A 176 -10.81 11.27 12.55
C CYS A 176 -11.02 10.99 11.08
N LYS A 177 -12.18 11.42 10.60
CA LYS A 177 -12.48 11.41 9.17
C LYS A 177 -11.61 12.47 8.49
N ASP A 178 -11.56 13.69 9.00
CA ASP A 178 -10.83 14.80 8.36
C ASP A 178 -9.76 15.37 9.30
N TRP A 179 -8.75 16.02 8.72
CA TRP A 179 -7.59 16.58 9.44
C TRP A 179 -7.98 17.60 10.52
N ASP A 180 -9.16 18.19 10.39
CA ASP A 180 -9.75 19.27 11.17
C ASP A 180 -11.20 18.96 11.64
N GLY A 181 -11.68 17.73 11.44
CA GLY A 181 -13.06 17.32 11.77
C GLY A 181 -13.27 16.89 13.22
N TYR A 182 -14.53 16.73 13.63
CA TYR A 182 -14.87 16.11 14.92
C TYR A 182 -14.34 14.68 14.97
N CYS A 183 -13.62 14.37 16.05
CA CYS A 183 -12.90 13.12 16.22
C CYS A 183 -13.42 12.31 17.39
N GLU A 184 -13.85 11.07 17.13
CA GLU A 184 -14.03 10.06 18.17
C GLU A 184 -12.83 9.10 18.15
N GLY A 185 -11.67 9.62 18.55
CA GLY A 185 -10.36 8.95 18.42
C GLY A 185 -10.30 7.53 19.00
N ASP A 186 -11.11 7.26 20.04
CA ASP A 186 -11.13 6.00 20.78
C ASP A 186 -12.34 5.10 20.44
N ASN A 187 -13.26 5.53 19.56
CA ASN A 187 -14.45 4.74 19.18
C ASN A 187 -14.54 4.38 17.69
N THR A 188 -13.84 5.10 16.83
CA THR A 188 -13.87 4.88 15.38
C THR A 188 -12.47 4.68 14.84
N GLY A 189 -12.30 3.76 13.91
CA GLY A 189 -11.04 3.57 13.18
C GLY A 189 -11.28 3.66 11.69
N HIS A 190 -10.47 4.45 10.99
CA HIS A 190 -10.56 4.63 9.55
C HIS A 190 -9.29 4.13 8.87
N TYR A 191 -9.45 3.16 7.98
CA TYR A 191 -8.33 2.44 7.37
C TYR A 191 -8.36 2.52 5.85
N TRP A 192 -7.20 2.74 5.26
CA TRP A 192 -7.05 2.66 3.81
C TRP A 192 -7.16 1.23 3.29
N SER A 193 -7.72 1.11 2.10
CA SER A 193 -7.50 -0.01 1.21
C SER A 193 -6.64 0.39 0.01
N ALA A 194 -5.83 -0.53 -0.52
CA ALA A 194 -5.08 -0.32 -1.75
C ALA A 194 -5.99 -0.17 -2.99
N SER A 195 -7.24 -0.62 -2.93
CA SER A 195 -8.18 -0.60 -4.06
C SER A 195 -8.60 0.82 -4.43
N LYS A 196 -8.30 1.22 -5.67
CA LYS A 196 -8.81 2.46 -6.28
C LYS A 196 -10.16 2.23 -6.92
N VAL A 197 -11.04 3.22 -6.88
CA VAL A 197 -12.40 3.10 -7.44
C VAL A 197 -12.62 4.08 -8.58
N LYS A 198 -12.35 5.36 -8.37
CA LYS A 198 -12.41 6.41 -9.40
C LYS A 198 -11.07 7.14 -9.48
N LYS A 199 -10.91 8.02 -10.48
CA LYS A 199 -9.65 8.76 -10.75
C LYS A 199 -9.00 9.38 -9.50
N ASN A 200 -9.81 9.87 -8.56
CA ASN A 200 -9.36 10.57 -7.36
C ASN A 200 -9.92 9.99 -6.06
N THR A 201 -10.39 8.74 -6.05
CA THR A 201 -10.86 8.08 -4.83
C THR A 201 -10.31 6.68 -4.65
N ALA A 202 -10.09 6.31 -3.41
CA ALA A 202 -9.76 4.95 -3.01
C ALA A 202 -10.75 4.46 -1.96
N ARG A 203 -10.83 3.14 -1.88
CA ARG A 203 -11.68 2.44 -0.92
C ARG A 203 -11.11 2.61 0.49
N SER A 204 -11.99 2.81 1.46
CA SER A 204 -11.66 2.87 2.89
C SER A 204 -12.68 2.10 3.71
N TRP A 205 -12.25 1.73 4.92
CA TRP A 205 -13.02 0.97 5.88
C TRP A 205 -13.11 1.73 7.20
N GLU A 206 -14.31 1.80 7.75
CA GLU A 206 -14.59 2.37 9.05
C GLU A 206 -15.08 1.26 9.98
N PHE A 207 -14.46 1.14 11.14
CA PHE A 207 -14.90 0.23 12.21
C PHE A 207 -15.32 1.07 13.41
N ARG A 208 -16.52 0.81 13.94
CA ARG A 208 -17.04 1.48 15.14
C ARG A 208 -17.06 0.50 16.30
N SER A 209 -16.29 0.79 17.35
CA SER A 209 -16.16 -0.10 18.52
C SER A 209 -17.50 -0.25 19.25
N MET A 210 -18.17 0.85 19.58
CA MET A 210 -19.40 0.83 20.40
C MET A 210 -20.58 0.19 19.68
N ALA A 211 -20.70 0.44 18.38
CA ALA A 211 -21.83 -0.05 17.58
C ALA A 211 -21.58 -1.43 16.96
N HIS A 212 -20.37 -1.99 17.09
CA HIS A 212 -19.92 -3.20 16.38
C HIS A 212 -20.33 -3.18 14.90
N SER A 213 -20.10 -2.05 14.23
CA SER A 213 -20.50 -1.83 12.84
C SER A 213 -19.30 -1.49 11.97
N ILE A 214 -19.42 -1.88 10.71
CA ILE A 214 -18.39 -1.72 9.69
C ILE A 214 -19.01 -0.98 8.51
N ASN A 215 -18.44 0.17 8.15
CA ASN A 215 -18.81 0.88 6.94
C ASN A 215 -17.69 0.79 5.92
N ARG A 216 -18.09 0.73 4.66
CA ARG A 216 -17.19 0.70 3.52
C ARG A 216 -17.50 1.89 2.63
N THR A 217 -16.54 2.79 2.47
CA THR A 217 -16.70 4.08 1.79
C THR A 217 -15.62 4.29 0.73
N ASP A 218 -15.81 5.30 -0.13
CA ASP A 218 -14.77 5.76 -1.04
C ASP A 218 -14.36 7.17 -0.63
N GLU A 219 -13.06 7.40 -0.47
CA GLU A 219 -12.52 8.63 0.09
C GLU A 219 -11.51 9.28 -0.88
N SER A 220 -11.37 10.61 -0.76
CA SER A 220 -10.39 11.37 -1.55
C SER A 220 -8.97 10.87 -1.27
N LEU A 221 -8.15 10.72 -2.31
CA LEU A 221 -6.76 10.24 -2.17
C LEU A 221 -5.88 11.15 -1.28
N SER A 222 -6.28 12.41 -1.09
CA SER A 222 -5.58 13.39 -0.24
C SER A 222 -5.91 13.25 1.25
N LYS A 223 -6.91 12.43 1.60
CA LYS A 223 -7.36 12.25 2.97
C LYS A 223 -6.32 11.50 3.79
N GLY A 224 -6.13 11.86 5.05
CA GLY A 224 -5.27 11.13 5.97
C GLY A 224 -6.07 10.03 6.64
N LEU A 225 -5.77 8.76 6.36
CA LEU A 225 -6.34 7.61 7.09
C LEU A 225 -5.21 6.72 7.64
N TYR A 226 -5.55 5.84 8.57
CA TYR A 226 -4.59 4.90 9.15
C TYR A 226 -4.31 3.72 8.21
N VAL A 227 -3.18 3.07 8.47
CA VAL A 227 -2.73 1.89 7.74
C VAL A 227 -2.53 0.74 8.72
N ARG A 228 -3.09 -0.42 8.38
CA ARG A 228 -2.73 -1.71 8.95
C ARG A 228 -2.21 -2.56 7.81
N CYS A 229 -0.93 -2.92 7.85
CA CYS A 229 -0.35 -3.73 6.80
C CYS A 229 -0.73 -5.20 6.97
N VAL A 230 -0.73 -5.92 5.85
CA VAL A 230 -0.93 -7.36 5.80
C VAL A 230 0.25 -8.00 5.06
N ALA A 231 0.58 -9.24 5.41
CA ALA A 231 1.58 -10.04 4.70
C ALA A 231 1.06 -11.45 4.47
N ASP A 232 1.38 -12.00 3.31
CA ASP A 232 1.13 -13.40 2.96
C ASP A 232 2.20 -14.30 3.60
N LEU A 233 1.76 -15.41 4.21
CA LEU A 233 2.60 -16.42 4.86
C LEU A 233 2.70 -17.73 4.07
N ARG A 234 2.12 -17.78 2.87
CA ARG A 234 2.17 -18.92 1.94
C ARG A 234 2.68 -18.49 0.58
#